data_AF-A0A842MAJ9-F1
#
_entry.id   AF-A0A842MAJ9-F1
#
_cell.length_a   1.000
_cell.length_b   1.000
_cell.length_c   1.000
_cell.angle_alpha   90.00
_cell.angle_beta   90.00
_cell.angle_gamma   90.00
#
_symmetry.space_group_name_H-M   'P 1'
#
loop_
_entity.id
_entity.type
_entity.pdbx_description
1 polymer ?
#
loop_
_entity_poly.entity_id
_entity_poly.type
_entity_poly.pdbx_seq_one_letter_code
_entity_poly.pdbx_strand_id
1 'polypeptide(L)'
;MKVGFIGFGEVASTMASKLLAMGVEVLTATKGRSERTKKLAHDLGVSECDDIREVSRKSDIVISAVTPGVAVKIAKKVGDHVKGVYVDINNVAPSTVKEALSHISNGRVVDAAIM
;
A
#
# COMPACT_ATOMS: atom_id res chain seq x y z
N MET A 1 -2.26 -0.56 -15.92
CA MET A 1 -1.90 -1.20 -14.64
C MET A 1 -1.86 -0.14 -13.57
N LYS A 2 -2.46 -0.42 -12.41
CA LYS A 2 -2.60 0.48 -11.26
C LYS A 2 -1.90 -0.10 -10.03
N VAL A 3 -0.99 0.67 -9.43
CA VAL A 3 -0.30 0.29 -8.20
C VAL A 3 -0.76 1.21 -7.07
N GLY A 4 -1.39 0.63 -6.06
CA GLY A 4 -1.85 1.35 -4.87
C GLY A 4 -0.86 1.22 -3.73
N PHE A 5 -0.58 2.32 -3.03
CA PHE A 5 0.16 2.30 -1.77
C PHE A 5 -0.78 2.53 -0.60
N ILE A 6 -0.66 1.70 0.43
CA ILE A 6 -1.25 1.97 1.74
C ILE A 6 -0.11 2.44 2.66
N GLY A 7 -0.24 3.67 3.14
CA GLY A 7 0.89 4.42 3.65
C GLY A 7 1.61 5.13 2.50
N PHE A 8 2.17 6.31 2.81
CA PHE A 8 2.88 7.10 1.80
C PHE A 8 4.02 7.88 2.49
N GLY A 9 4.93 7.11 3.07
CA GLY A 9 6.19 7.60 3.63
C GLY A 9 7.33 7.46 2.62
N GLU A 10 8.56 7.44 3.12
CA GLU A 10 9.78 7.47 2.31
C GLU A 10 9.93 6.27 1.35
N VAL A 11 9.68 5.06 1.85
CA VAL A 11 9.74 3.83 1.03
C VAL A 11 8.71 3.91 -0.10
N ALA A 12 7.46 4.20 0.24
CA ALA A 12 6.36 4.29 -0.72
C ALA A 12 6.62 5.38 -1.77
N SER A 13 7.04 6.59 -1.37
CA SER A 13 7.33 7.69 -2.31
C SER A 13 8.51 7.37 -3.24
N THR A 14 9.53 6.68 -2.72
CA THR A 14 10.71 6.28 -3.51
C THR A 14 10.31 5.28 -4.60
N MET A 15 9.51 4.27 -4.25
CA MET A 15 8.99 3.31 -5.23
C MET A 15 8.01 3.97 -6.21
N ALA A 16 7.09 4.79 -5.71
CA ALA A 16 6.09 5.50 -6.50
C ALA A 16 6.73 6.37 -7.59
N SER A 17 7.78 7.14 -7.25
CA SER A 17 8.47 8.00 -8.23
C SER A 17 9.03 7.21 -9.42
N LYS A 18 9.61 6.03 -9.17
CA LYS A 18 10.14 5.15 -10.23
C LYS A 18 9.02 4.53 -11.07
N LEU A 19 7.93 4.10 -10.43
CA LEU A 19 6.75 3.56 -11.11
C LEU A 19 6.09 4.62 -12.03
N LEU A 20 5.93 5.84 -11.53
CA LEU A 20 5.41 6.97 -12.31
C LEU A 20 6.29 7.27 -13.51
N ALA A 21 7.62 7.26 -13.34
CA ALA A 21 8.56 7.46 -14.45
C ALA A 21 8.47 6.37 -15.54
N MET A 22 7.94 5.18 -15.19
CA MET A 22 7.66 4.09 -16.13
C MET A 22 6.23 4.17 -16.73
N GLY A 23 5.47 5.21 -16.43
CA GLY A 23 4.08 5.39 -16.91
C GLY A 23 3.04 4.56 -16.16
N VAL A 24 3.38 4.03 -14.98
CA VAL A 24 2.42 3.29 -14.14
C VAL A 24 1.54 4.28 -13.38
N GLU A 25 0.23 4.04 -13.38
CA GLU A 25 -0.70 4.82 -12.56
C GLU A 25 -0.54 4.42 -11.09
N VAL A 26 -0.18 5.39 -10.24
CA VAL A 26 0.02 5.18 -8.81
C VAL A 26 -1.11 5.83 -8.02
N LEU A 27 -1.68 5.09 -7.07
CA LEU A 27 -2.76 5.54 -6.19
C LEU A 27 -2.34 5.52 -4.72
N THR A 28 -2.87 6.43 -3.92
CA THR A 28 -2.75 6.38 -2.45
C THR A 28 -3.94 7.07 -1.78
N ALA A 29 -4.04 6.95 -0.46
CA ALA A 29 -4.97 7.74 0.34
C ALA A 29 -4.25 8.33 1.55
N THR A 30 -4.32 9.65 1.67
CA THR A 30 -3.61 10.46 2.66
C THR A 30 -4.55 11.14 3.67
N LYS A 31 -5.86 10.87 3.59
CA LYS A 31 -6.83 11.33 4.59
C LYS A 31 -6.43 10.87 6.00
N GLY A 32 -6.32 11.83 6.92
CA GLY A 32 -5.89 11.58 8.30
C GLY A 32 -4.39 11.24 8.45
N ARG A 33 -3.59 11.42 7.40
CA ARG A 33 -2.12 11.34 7.46
C ARG A 33 -1.50 12.70 7.78
N SER A 34 -0.21 12.70 8.11
CA SER A 34 0.55 13.92 8.39
C SER A 34 0.70 14.79 7.15
N GLU A 35 0.93 16.09 7.35
CA GLU A 35 1.22 17.04 6.27
C GLU A 35 2.43 16.61 5.43
N ARG A 36 3.45 16.03 6.05
CA ARG A 36 4.59 15.44 5.32
C ARG A 36 4.14 14.37 4.30
N THR A 37 3.27 13.45 4.72
CA THR A 37 2.76 12.39 3.84
C THR A 37 1.89 12.95 2.71
N LYS A 38 1.01 13.91 3.02
CA LYS A 38 0.18 14.57 2.00
C LYS A 38 1.03 15.30 0.97
N LYS A 39 2.05 16.05 1.42
CA LYS A 39 2.97 16.78 0.54
C LYS A 39 3.75 15.84 -0.36
N LEU A 40 4.27 14.71 0.15
CA LEU A 40 4.97 13.71 -0.67
C LEU A 40 4.08 13.14 -1.78
N ALA A 41 2.82 12.83 -1.48
CA ALA A 41 1.86 12.35 -2.47
C ALA A 41 1.58 13.42 -3.53
N HIS A 42 1.25 14.63 -3.08
CA HIS A 42 0.97 15.76 -3.95
C HIS A 42 2.13 16.10 -4.88
N ASP A 43 3.35 16.22 -4.35
CA ASP A 43 4.54 16.61 -5.12
C ASP A 43 4.92 15.56 -6.19
N LEU A 44 4.60 14.29 -5.96
CA LEU A 44 4.79 13.23 -6.95
C LEU A 44 3.64 13.12 -7.96
N GLY A 45 2.51 13.80 -7.74
CA GLY A 45 1.35 13.73 -8.62
C GLY A 45 0.66 12.36 -8.61
N VAL A 46 0.70 11.63 -7.50
CA VAL A 46 -0.05 10.36 -7.39
C VAL A 46 -1.56 10.62 -7.33
N SER A 47 -2.34 9.65 -7.81
CA SER A 47 -3.80 9.72 -7.77
C SER A 47 -4.32 9.51 -6.35
N GLU A 48 -4.92 10.56 -5.79
CA GLU A 48 -5.49 10.53 -4.44
C GLU A 48 -6.85 9.82 -4.46
N CYS A 49 -7.04 8.85 -3.57
CA CYS A 49 -8.30 8.16 -3.29
C CYS A 49 -8.90 8.63 -1.95
N ASP A 50 -10.19 8.41 -1.76
CA ASP A 50 -10.92 8.82 -0.56
C ASP A 50 -10.43 8.09 0.69
N ASP A 51 -10.12 6.80 0.55
CA ASP A 51 -9.57 5.94 1.60
C ASP A 51 -8.81 4.72 1.07
N ILE A 52 -8.20 3.97 2.00
CA ILE A 52 -7.39 2.78 1.70
C ILE A 52 -8.21 1.60 1.13
N ARG A 53 -9.54 1.57 1.33
CA ARG A 53 -10.42 0.53 0.76
C ARG A 53 -10.63 0.81 -0.72
N GLU A 54 -10.78 2.09 -1.08
CA GLU A 54 -10.85 2.51 -2.47
C GLU A 54 -9.54 2.22 -3.21
N VAL A 55 -8.39 2.55 -2.62
CA VAL A 55 -7.06 2.18 -3.17
C VAL A 55 -7.03 0.67 -3.46
N SER A 56 -7.45 -0.14 -2.50
CA SER A 56 -7.40 -1.61 -2.62
C SER A 56 -8.34 -2.17 -3.69
N ARG A 57 -9.50 -1.54 -3.90
CA ARG A 57 -10.47 -1.92 -4.93
C ARG A 57 -10.02 -1.53 -6.34
N LYS A 58 -9.34 -0.39 -6.48
CA LYS A 58 -8.94 0.18 -7.79
C LYS A 58 -7.60 -0.36 -8.29
N SER A 59 -6.74 -0.87 -7.41
CA SER A 59 -5.39 -1.29 -7.78
C SER A 59 -5.30 -2.75 -8.22
N ASP A 60 -4.45 -3.00 -9.22
CA ASP A 60 -4.03 -4.35 -9.63
C ASP A 60 -3.02 -4.93 -8.64
N ILE A 61 -2.19 -4.05 -8.03
CA ILE A 61 -1.23 -4.38 -6.98
C ILE A 61 -1.37 -3.37 -5.84
N VAL A 62 -1.52 -3.86 -4.62
CA VAL A 62 -1.58 -3.06 -3.39
C VAL A 62 -0.31 -3.31 -2.59
N ILE A 63 0.49 -2.28 -2.37
CA ILE A 63 1.71 -2.33 -1.58
C ILE A 63 1.44 -1.72 -0.20
N SER A 64 1.58 -2.52 0.84
CA SER A 64 1.45 -2.11 2.24
C SER A 64 2.79 -1.63 2.77
N ALA A 65 2.92 -0.31 2.90
CA ALA A 65 4.14 0.38 3.32
C ALA A 65 3.82 1.29 4.53
N VAL A 66 3.47 0.65 5.64
CA VAL A 66 3.02 1.29 6.88
C VAL A 66 4.02 1.05 8.02
N THR A 67 3.71 1.54 9.22
CA THR A 67 4.51 1.20 10.40
C THR A 67 4.21 -0.24 10.84
N PRO A 68 5.21 -0.99 11.36
CA PRO A 68 5.05 -2.40 11.74
C PRO A 68 3.84 -2.68 12.62
N GLY A 69 3.60 -1.83 13.64
CA GLY A 69 2.51 -2.00 14.60
C GLY A 69 1.09 -1.86 14.04
N VAL A 70 0.91 -1.47 12.77
CA VAL A 70 -0.42 -1.38 12.14
C VAL A 70 -0.59 -2.30 10.93
N ALA A 71 0.41 -3.08 10.54
CA ALA A 71 0.39 -3.92 9.34
C ALA A 71 -0.83 -4.85 9.29
N VAL A 72 -1.02 -5.69 10.33
CA VAL A 72 -2.17 -6.61 10.44
C VAL A 72 -3.50 -5.86 10.43
N LYS A 73 -3.61 -4.77 11.18
CA LYS A 73 -4.84 -3.96 11.25
C LYS A 73 -5.22 -3.39 9.89
N ILE A 74 -4.22 -3.00 9.09
CA ILE A 74 -4.43 -2.49 7.73
C ILE A 74 -4.86 -3.64 6.81
N ALA A 75 -4.15 -4.76 6.81
CA ALA A 75 -4.50 -5.92 6.01
C ALA A 75 -5.94 -6.38 6.27
N LYS A 76 -6.35 -6.45 7.55
CA LYS A 76 -7.74 -6.75 7.94
C LYS A 76 -8.77 -5.77 7.41
N LYS A 77 -8.44 -4.47 7.33
CA LYS A 77 -9.37 -3.43 6.84
C LYS A 77 -9.57 -3.48 5.33
N VAL A 78 -8.57 -3.97 4.59
CA VAL A 78 -8.59 -3.93 3.13
C VAL A 78 -8.75 -5.29 2.47
N GLY A 79 -8.61 -6.39 3.23
CA GLY A 79 -8.52 -7.74 2.72
C GLY A 79 -9.64 -8.13 1.75
N ASP A 80 -10.90 -7.80 2.09
CA ASP A 80 -12.05 -8.10 1.24
C ASP A 80 -12.14 -7.23 -0.02
N HIS A 81 -11.40 -6.13 -0.06
CA HIS A 81 -11.38 -5.18 -1.18
C HIS A 81 -10.24 -5.46 -2.17
N VAL A 82 -9.22 -6.22 -1.77
CA VAL A 82 -8.12 -6.61 -2.67
C VAL A 82 -8.60 -7.69 -3.63
N LYS A 83 -8.52 -7.39 -4.94
CA LYS A 83 -8.79 -8.36 -6.01
C LYS A 83 -7.53 -8.80 -6.75
N GLY A 84 -6.46 -8.03 -6.61
CA GLY A 84 -5.19 -8.23 -7.30
C GLY A 84 -4.15 -8.90 -6.40
N VAL A 85 -2.96 -8.32 -6.33
CA VAL A 85 -1.87 -8.78 -5.45
C VAL A 85 -1.75 -7.83 -4.26
N TYR A 86 -1.78 -8.35 -3.04
CA TYR A 86 -1.38 -7.62 -1.84
C TYR A 86 0.07 -7.95 -1.50
N VAL A 87 0.92 -6.94 -1.43
CA VAL A 87 2.33 -7.07 -1.11
C VAL A 87 2.56 -6.42 0.26
N ASP A 88 2.96 -7.21 1.25
CA ASP A 88 3.43 -6.69 2.52
C ASP A 88 4.94 -6.45 2.43
N ILE A 89 5.36 -5.19 2.60
CA ILE A 89 6.79 -4.80 2.66
C ILE A 89 7.19 -4.26 4.03
N ASN A 90 6.35 -4.49 5.04
CA ASN A 90 6.58 -3.95 6.37
C ASN A 90 7.68 -4.75 7.08
N ASN A 91 8.53 -4.06 7.85
CA ASN A 91 9.55 -4.73 8.67
C ASN A 91 8.89 -5.38 9.91
N VAL A 92 8.40 -6.60 9.73
CA VAL A 92 7.68 -7.38 10.75
C VAL A 92 8.22 -8.80 10.85
N ALA A 93 7.93 -9.49 11.94
CA ALA A 93 8.32 -10.89 12.10
C ALA A 93 7.56 -11.81 11.12
N PRO A 94 8.11 -12.98 10.76
CA PRO A 94 7.45 -13.94 9.86
C PRO A 94 6.02 -14.33 10.30
N SER A 95 5.78 -14.45 11.60
CA SER A 95 4.43 -14.72 12.14
C SER A 95 3.44 -13.59 11.87
N THR A 96 3.91 -12.34 11.93
CA THR A 96 3.09 -11.15 11.75
C THR A 96 2.70 -10.95 10.29
N VAL A 97 3.63 -11.15 9.35
CA VAL A 97 3.29 -11.10 7.92
C VAL A 97 2.34 -12.25 7.56
N LYS A 98 2.56 -13.46 8.10
CA LYS A 98 1.63 -14.58 7.89
C LYS A 98 0.21 -14.26 8.38
N GLU A 99 0.09 -13.62 9.55
CA GLU A 99 -1.20 -13.15 10.06
C GLU A 99 -1.82 -12.08 9.15
N ALA A 100 -1.06 -11.05 8.77
CA ALA A 100 -1.54 -9.98 7.90
C ALA A 100 -2.05 -10.53 6.56
N LEU A 101 -1.27 -11.39 5.91
CA LEU A 101 -1.61 -11.98 4.62
C LEU A 101 -2.82 -12.93 4.71
N SER A 102 -3.08 -13.55 5.86
CA SER A 102 -4.26 -14.41 6.08
C SER A 102 -5.59 -13.66 5.98
N HIS A 103 -5.57 -12.33 6.09
CA HIS A 103 -6.76 -11.50 5.94
C HIS A 103 -7.14 -11.19 4.50
N ILE A 104 -6.30 -11.51 3.52
CA ILE A 104 -6.56 -11.25 2.10
C ILE A 104 -7.39 -12.43 1.54
N SER A 105 -8.69 -12.22 1.38
CA SER A 105 -9.65 -13.30 1.08
C SER A 105 -9.80 -13.59 -0.41
N ASN A 106 -9.72 -12.56 -1.27
CA ASN A 106 -10.02 -12.65 -2.70
C ASN A 106 -8.80 -12.39 -3.62
N GLY A 107 -7.66 -12.05 -3.03
CA GLY A 107 -6.44 -11.65 -3.74
C GLY A 107 -5.30 -12.66 -3.58
N ARG A 108 -4.23 -12.45 -4.36
CA ARG A 108 -2.95 -13.14 -4.14
C ARG A 108 -2.12 -12.33 -3.15
N VAL A 109 -1.23 -13.01 -2.43
CA VAL A 109 -0.39 -12.40 -1.41
C VAL A 109 1.09 -12.59 -1.70
N VAL A 110 1.89 -11.59 -1.35
CA VAL A 110 3.34 -11.60 -1.42
C VAL A 110 3.90 -11.06 -0.10
N ASP A 111 4.79 -11.84 0.49
CA ASP A 111 5.70 -11.39 1.54
C ASP A 111 6.99 -10.88 0.87
N ALA A 112 7.31 -9.61 1.06
CA ALA A 112 8.46 -8.97 0.42
C ALA A 112 9.32 -8.23 1.46
N ALA A 113 10.63 -8.40 1.36
CA ALA A 113 11.61 -7.74 2.22
C ALA A 113 12.53 -6.84 1.39
N ILE A 114 12.81 -5.64 1.90
CA ILE A 114 13.82 -4.74 1.33
C ILE A 114 15.19 -5.15 1.88
N MET A 115 16.16 -5.34 0.98
CA MET A 115 17.54 -5.77 1.26
C MET A 115 18.54 -4.63 1.13
#